data_AF-A0A1I5TWU6-F1
#
_entry.id   AF-A0A1I5TWU6-F1
#
_cell.length_a   1.000
_cell.length_b   1.000
_cell.length_c   1.000
_cell.angle_alpha   90.00
_cell.angle_beta   90.00
_cell.angle_gamma   90.00
#
_symmetry.space_group_name_H-M   'P 1'
#
loop_
_entity.id
_entity.type
_entity.pdbx_description
1 polymer ?
#
loop_
_entity_poly.entity_id
_entity_poly.type
_entity_poly.pdbx_seq_one_letter_code
_entity_poly.pdbx_strand_id
1 'polypeptide(L)'
;MHTKVYSSSNSSLYLSLKELKESLKKDFENIDFLLFSIHPEYSCDVNKSIQEVFGKINYAAFHAIDAFNNRKIVEKAVTVTAFKFEKNTKIKKFWIEDIRNYEKDNSIQKTAKYLNENS
;
A
#
# COMPACT_ATOMS: atom_id res chain seq x y z
N MET A 1 -5.37 -2.32 -16.08
CA MET A 1 -4.80 -1.83 -14.80
C MET A 1 -3.31 -1.76 -14.99
N HIS A 2 -2.69 -0.60 -14.78
CA HIS A 2 -1.24 -0.44 -14.92
C HIS A 2 -0.58 -0.52 -13.54
N THR A 3 0.38 -1.44 -13.40
CA THR A 3 1.08 -1.67 -12.13
C THR A 3 2.58 -1.83 -12.34
N LYS A 4 3.37 -1.24 -11.44
CA LYS A 4 4.82 -1.47 -11.39
C LYS A 4 5.29 -1.53 -9.93
N VAL A 5 6.32 -2.33 -9.71
CA VAL A 5 6.95 -2.52 -8.40
C VAL A 5 8.34 -1.89 -8.41
N TYR A 6 8.67 -1.18 -7.34
CA TYR A 6 9.95 -0.52 -7.12
C TYR A 6 10.50 -0.93 -5.77
N SER A 7 11.83 -0.85 -5.62
CA SER A 7 12.51 -1.13 -4.37
C SER A 7 13.63 -0.12 -4.12
N SER A 8 13.86 0.22 -2.86
CA SER A 8 15.06 0.91 -2.40
C SER A 8 15.62 0.18 -1.19
N SER A 9 16.94 0.03 -1.16
CA SER A 9 17.70 -0.58 -0.05
C SER A 9 18.52 0.47 0.72
N ASN A 10 18.10 1.74 0.68
CA ASN A 10 18.75 2.80 1.45
C ASN A 10 18.56 2.55 2.95
N SER A 11 19.56 2.86 3.77
CA SER A 11 19.50 2.63 5.21
C SER A 11 18.49 3.52 5.94
N SER A 12 18.10 4.65 5.35
CA SER A 12 17.09 5.56 5.90
C SER A 12 15.75 5.37 5.19
N LEU A 13 14.68 5.10 5.96
CA LEU A 13 13.32 4.99 5.42
C LEU A 13 12.94 6.24 4.60
N TYR A 14 13.26 7.43 5.12
CA TYR A 14 12.92 8.68 4.45
C TYR A 14 13.63 8.83 3.10
N LEU A 15 14.91 8.44 3.02
CA LEU A 15 15.66 8.46 1.76
C LEU A 15 15.13 7.41 0.78
N SER A 16 14.83 6.20 1.25
CA SER A 16 14.19 5.17 0.45
C SER A 16 12.86 5.64 -0.15
N LEU A 17 11.98 6.23 0.67
CA LEU A 17 10.70 6.74 0.21
C LEU A 17 10.87 7.85 -0.84
N LYS A 18 11.86 8.75 -0.69
CA LYS A 18 12.18 9.77 -1.69
C LYS A 18 12.63 9.18 -3.01
N GLU A 19 13.57 8.23 -2.98
CA GLU A 19 14.05 7.53 -4.18
C GLU A 19 12.91 6.83 -4.92
N LEU A 20 12.02 6.17 -4.17
CA LEU A 20 10.84 5.51 -4.70
C LEU A 20 9.86 6.50 -5.33
N LYS A 21 9.61 7.65 -4.68
CA LYS A 21 8.75 8.71 -5.22
C LYS A 21 9.27 9.25 -6.55
N GLU A 22 10.58 9.51 -6.64
CA GLU A 22 11.18 10.00 -7.88
C GLU A 22 11.17 8.94 -8.99
N SER A 23 11.31 7.66 -8.65
CA SER A 23 11.18 6.56 -9.61
C SER A 23 9.75 6.45 -10.15
N LEU A 24 8.76 6.56 -9.26
CA LEU A 24 7.34 6.50 -9.61
C LEU A 24 6.90 7.61 -10.56
N LYS A 25 7.36 8.84 -10.35
CA LYS A 25 7.05 10.00 -11.21
C LYS A 25 7.49 9.83 -12.66
N LYS A 26 8.49 8.99 -12.94
CA LYS A 26 8.97 8.73 -14.31
C LYS A 26 8.00 7.86 -15.10
N ASP A 27 7.24 7.02 -14.42
CA ASP A 27 6.38 6.01 -15.02
C ASP A 27 4.87 6.33 -14.88
N PHE A 28 4.50 7.15 -13.89
CA PHE A 28 3.11 7.46 -13.57
C PHE A 28 2.90 8.97 -13.46
N GLU A 29 2.05 9.52 -14.32
CA GLU A 29 1.51 10.87 -14.17
C GLU A 29 0.53 10.98 -12.98
N ASN A 30 -0.24 9.92 -12.74
CA ASN A 30 -1.17 9.80 -11.63
C ASN A 30 -1.16 8.37 -11.07
N ILE A 31 -1.37 8.24 -9.76
CA ILE A 31 -1.36 6.98 -9.01
C ILE A 31 -2.60 6.95 -8.13
N ASP A 32 -3.38 5.87 -8.23
CA ASP A 32 -4.61 5.72 -7.46
C ASP A 32 -4.38 5.07 -6.10
N PHE A 33 -3.39 4.17 -6.01
CA PHE A 33 -3.07 3.45 -4.78
C PHE A 33 -1.59 3.02 -4.72
N LEU A 34 -1.03 3.02 -3.51
CA LEU A 34 0.29 2.49 -3.21
C LEU A 34 0.22 1.35 -2.19
N LEU A 35 0.95 0.26 -2.43
CA LEU A 35 1.14 -0.82 -1.47
C LEU A 35 2.60 -0.91 -1.07
N PHE A 36 2.90 -0.64 0.20
CA PHE A 36 4.25 -0.68 0.75
C PHE A 36 4.51 -1.97 1.52
N SER A 37 5.66 -2.56 1.27
CA SER A 37 6.22 -3.64 2.06
C SER A 37 7.59 -3.18 2.59
N ILE A 38 7.70 -3.05 3.90
CA ILE A 38 8.81 -2.35 4.58
C ILE A 38 9.52 -3.31 5.51
N HIS A 39 10.84 -3.42 5.39
CA HIS A 39 11.61 -4.25 6.31
C HIS A 39 11.44 -3.79 7.79
N PRO A 40 11.30 -4.71 8.76
CA PRO A 40 11.15 -4.36 10.17
C PRO A 40 12.33 -3.56 10.78
N GLU A 41 13.51 -3.59 10.16
CA GLU A 41 14.68 -2.81 10.62
C GLU A 41 14.44 -1.29 10.57
N TYR A 42 13.49 -0.81 9.75
CA TYR A 42 13.09 0.59 9.75
C TYR A 42 12.19 0.90 10.96
N SER A 43 12.80 1.16 12.11
CA SER A 43 12.13 1.29 13.41
C SER A 43 11.45 2.65 13.67
N CYS A 44 11.13 3.42 12.64
CA CYS A 44 10.53 4.75 12.76
C CYS A 44 9.01 4.74 12.53
N ASP A 45 8.37 5.90 12.73
CA ASP A 45 6.96 6.08 12.37
C ASP A 45 6.80 6.03 10.84
N VAL A 46 6.50 4.82 10.36
CA VAL A 46 6.31 4.51 8.94
C VAL A 46 5.19 5.36 8.34
N ASN A 47 4.06 5.50 9.03
CA ASN A 47 2.89 6.22 8.52
C ASN A 47 3.24 7.69 8.33
N LYS A 48 3.84 8.32 9.35
CA LYS A 48 4.30 9.71 9.27
C LYS A 48 5.29 9.89 8.12
N SER A 49 6.27 8.99 7.98
CA SER A 49 7.29 9.07 6.92
C SER A 49 6.68 8.96 5.51
N ILE A 50 5.74 8.05 5.31
CA ILE A 50 5.02 7.91 4.03
C ILE A 50 4.21 9.18 3.74
N GLN A 51 3.46 9.71 4.72
CA GLN A 51 2.66 10.92 4.53
C GLN A 51 3.52 12.15 4.24
N GLU A 52 4.68 12.30 4.90
CA GLU A 52 5.62 13.39 4.63
C GLU A 52 6.16 13.35 3.20
N VAL A 53 6.46 12.15 2.67
CA VAL A 53 7.02 12.02 1.32
C VAL A 53 5.94 12.02 0.24
N PHE A 54 4.88 11.24 0.38
CA PHE A 54 3.85 11.03 -0.66
C PHE A 54 2.62 11.93 -0.52
N GLY A 55 2.45 12.62 0.60
CA GLY A 55 1.30 13.48 0.86
C GLY A 55 -0.01 12.71 1.00
N LYS A 56 -1.11 13.30 0.53
CA LYS A 56 -2.44 12.67 0.55
C LYS A 56 -2.59 11.69 -0.62
N ILE A 57 -2.11 10.46 -0.44
CA ILE A 57 -2.33 9.35 -1.36
C ILE A 57 -3.00 8.18 -0.64
N ASN A 58 -3.82 7.41 -1.34
CA ASN A 58 -4.34 6.16 -0.78
C ASN A 58 -3.23 5.12 -0.75
N TYR A 59 -2.98 4.55 0.43
CA TYR A 59 -2.00 3.49 0.54
C TYR A 59 -2.35 2.48 1.64
N ALA A 60 -1.69 1.32 1.57
CA ALA A 60 -1.54 0.39 2.68
C ALA A 60 -0.04 0.09 2.86
N ALA A 61 0.37 -0.11 4.11
CA ALA A 61 1.75 -0.44 4.44
C ALA A 61 1.76 -1.56 5.46
N PHE A 62 2.71 -2.48 5.31
CA PHE A 62 2.94 -3.57 6.26
C PHE A 62 4.42 -3.89 6.36
N HIS A 63 4.80 -4.53 7.46
CA HIS A 63 6.15 -5.03 7.66
C HIS A 63 6.34 -6.39 7.00
N ALA A 64 7.46 -6.57 6.30
CA ALA A 64 7.82 -7.84 5.67
C ALA A 64 9.33 -8.09 5.76
N ILE A 65 9.72 -9.31 6.11
CA ILE A 65 11.14 -9.72 6.16
C ILE A 65 11.72 -9.78 4.76
N ASP A 66 10.98 -10.38 3.83
CA ASP A 66 11.32 -10.45 2.42
C ASP A 66 10.28 -9.73 1.59
N ALA A 67 10.74 -9.03 0.55
CA ALA A 67 9.87 -8.39 -0.41
C ALA A 67 10.23 -8.82 -1.83
N PHE A 68 9.23 -8.88 -2.71
CA PHE A 68 9.46 -9.19 -4.12
C PHE A 68 9.54 -7.90 -4.94
N ASN A 69 10.59 -7.77 -5.75
CA ASN A 69 10.64 -6.83 -6.86
C ASN A 69 10.77 -7.63 -8.17
N ASN A 70 9.66 -7.73 -8.90
CA ASN A 70 9.56 -8.51 -10.13
C ASN A 70 10.00 -9.96 -9.92
N ARG A 71 11.17 -10.34 -10.47
CA ARG A 71 11.71 -11.71 -10.42
C ARG A 71 12.77 -11.90 -9.33
N LYS A 72 12.93 -10.94 -8.42
CA LYS A 72 13.96 -10.96 -7.38
C LYS A 72 13.33 -10.79 -6.00
N ILE A 73 13.86 -11.54 -5.03
CA ILE A 73 13.67 -11.25 -3.61
C ILE A 73 14.64 -10.13 -3.25
N VAL A 74 14.15 -9.12 -2.55
CA VAL A 74 14.93 -8.00 -2.05
C VAL A 74 14.89 -8.05 -0.53
N GLU A 75 16.06 -8.25 0.07
CA GLU A 75 16.25 -8.24 1.51
C GLU A 75 16.50 -6.80 1.99
N LYS A 76 16.10 -6.52 3.24
CA LYS A 76 16.39 -5.23 3.92
C LYS A 76 16.05 -4.00 3.07
N ALA A 77 14.86 -4.00 2.49
CA ALA A 77 14.43 -2.98 1.56
C ALA A 77 13.04 -2.45 1.89
N VAL A 78 12.74 -1.29 1.30
CA VAL A 78 11.38 -0.81 1.12
C VAL A 78 10.97 -1.11 -0.30
N THR A 79 9.87 -1.80 -0.47
CA THR A 79 9.24 -2.00 -1.77
C THR A 79 7.91 -1.28 -1.82
N VAL A 80 7.58 -0.74 -2.99
CA VAL A 80 6.29 -0.13 -3.25
C VAL A 80 5.74 -0.62 -4.58
N THR A 81 4.49 -1.03 -4.56
CA THR A 81 3.72 -1.29 -5.78
C THR A 81 2.79 -0.10 -6.02
N ALA A 82 2.87 0.48 -7.20
CA ALA A 82 1.93 1.51 -7.63
C ALA A 82 0.88 0.94 -8.55
N PHE A 83 -0.35 1.38 -8.33
CA PHE A 83 -1.53 1.00 -9.09
C PHE A 83 -2.14 2.24 -9.74
N LYS A 84 -2.34 2.15 -11.06
CA LYS A 84 -3.19 3.06 -11.83
C LYS A 84 -4.31 2.25 -12.48
N PHE A 85 -5.55 2.55 -12.14
CA PHE A 85 -6.72 1.89 -12.70
C PHE A 85 -7.12 2.58 -14.01
N GLU A 86 -7.34 1.79 -15.07
CA GLU A 86 -7.66 2.32 -16.41
C GLU A 86 -9.10 2.82 -16.54
N LYS A 87 -9.99 2.36 -15.67
CA LYS A 87 -11.38 2.83 -15.60
C LYS A 87 -11.56 3.60 -14.29
N ASN A 88 -12.25 4.74 -14.36
CA ASN A 88 -12.72 5.51 -13.21
C ASN A 88 -13.79 4.70 -12.45
N THR A 89 -13.37 3.64 -11.78
CA THR A 89 -14.20 2.95 -10.81
C THR A 89 -14.10 3.71 -9.50
N LYS A 90 -15.24 4.09 -8.90
CA LYS A 90 -15.26 4.66 -7.55
C LYS A 90 -14.79 3.58 -6.57
N ILE A 91 -13.52 3.62 -6.17
CA ILE A 91 -13.00 2.76 -5.11
C ILE A 91 -13.57 3.27 -3.78
N LYS A 92 -14.63 2.62 -3.31
CA LYS A 92 -15.14 2.80 -1.94
C LYS A 92 -14.39 1.83 -1.04
N LYS A 93 -13.69 2.38 -0.03
CA LYS A 93 -13.08 1.57 1.02
C LYS A 93 -14.19 1.08 1.95
N PHE A 94 -14.33 -0.23 2.07
CA PHE A 94 -15.14 -0.88 3.09
C PHE A 94 -14.20 -1.58 4.05
N TRP A 95 -14.27 -1.24 5.33
CA TRP A 95 -13.58 -1.98 6.38
C TRP A 95 -14.59 -2.43 7.43
N ILE A 96 -14.29 -3.54 8.09
CA ILE A 96 -14.93 -3.94 9.32
C ILE A 96 -13.84 -4.13 10.37
N GLU A 97 -14.07 -3.56 11.54
CA GLU A 97 -13.22 -3.76 12.70
C GLU A 97 -13.55 -5.09 13.38
N ASP A 98 -12.52 -5.76 13.89
CA ASP A 98 -12.60 -6.99 14.68
C ASP A 98 -13.48 -8.12 14.10
N ILE A 99 -13.09 -8.64 12.93
CA ILE A 99 -13.78 -9.79 12.29
C ILE A 99 -13.84 -11.05 13.15
N ARG A 100 -13.05 -11.13 14.24
CA ARG A 100 -13.03 -12.27 15.16
C ARG A 100 -14.27 -12.34 16.04
N ASN A 101 -14.92 -11.20 16.30
CA ASN A 101 -16.19 -11.11 17.06
C ASN A 101 -17.41 -10.98 16.13
N TYR A 102 -17.39 -11.67 15.00
CA TYR A 102 -18.38 -11.48 13.92
C TYR A 102 -19.84 -11.69 14.35
N GLU A 103 -20.11 -12.53 15.35
CA GLU A 103 -21.46 -12.79 15.87
C GLU A 103 -22.01 -11.62 16.68
N LYS A 104 -21.16 -10.90 17.42
CA LYS A 104 -21.59 -9.74 18.24
C LYS A 104 -21.84 -8.50 17.37
N ASP A 105 -21.00 -8.30 16.35
CA ASP A 105 -20.99 -7.05 15.59
C ASP A 105 -21.71 -7.14 14.24
N ASN A 106 -22.34 -8.29 13.94
CA ASN A 106 -22.99 -8.58 12.67
C ASN A 106 -22.09 -8.31 11.46
N SER A 107 -20.79 -8.60 11.62
CA SER A 107 -19.74 -8.28 10.64
C SER A 107 -19.97 -8.97 9.30
N ILE A 108 -20.49 -10.21 9.35
CA ILE A 108 -20.83 -10.97 8.15
C ILE A 108 -22.03 -10.34 7.42
N GLN A 109 -23.12 -9.99 8.12
CA GLN A 109 -24.28 -9.38 7.46
C GLN A 109 -23.94 -8.01 6.88
N LYS A 110 -23.14 -7.20 7.58
CA LYS A 110 -22.65 -5.90 7.08
C LYS A 110 -21.84 -6.07 5.79
N THR A 111 -20.95 -7.06 5.76
CA THR A 111 -20.14 -7.38 4.57
C THR A 111 -21.02 -7.84 3.41
N ALA A 112 -21.92 -8.81 3.65
CA ALA A 112 -22.83 -9.33 2.65
C ALA A 112 -23.75 -8.22 2.07
N LYS A 113 -24.28 -7.36 2.94
CA LYS A 113 -25.07 -6.20 2.53
C LYS A 113 -24.29 -5.25 1.63
N TYR A 114 -23.07 -4.88 2.04
CA TYR A 114 -22.22 -3.99 1.25
C TYR A 114 -21.91 -4.57 -0.14
N LEU A 115 -21.58 -5.87 -0.21
CA LEU A 115 -21.33 -6.55 -1.48
C LEU A 115 -22.58 -6.53 -2.37
N ASN A 116 -23.75 -6.89 -1.84
CA ASN A 116 -24.99 -6.89 -2.62
C ASN A 116 -25.39 -5.49 -3.13
N GLU A 117 -25.12 -4.44 -2.35
CA GLU A 117 -25.46 -3.05 -2.72
C GLU A 117 -24.47 -2.41 -3.72
N ASN A 118 -23.29 -3.00 -3.91
CA ASN A 118 -22.22 -2.44 -4.74
C ASN A 118 -21.64 -3.45 -5.75
N SER A 119 -22.34 -4.55 -6.03
CA SER A 119 -22.04 -5.53 -7.09
C SER A 119 -22.77 -5.19 -8.39
#